data_AF-A0A2D6PAR3-F1
#
_entry.id   AF-A0A2D6PAR3-F1
#
_cell.length_a   1.000
_cell.length_b   1.000
_cell.length_c   1.000
_cell.angle_alpha   90.00
_cell.angle_beta   90.00
_cell.angle_gamma   90.00
#
_symmetry.space_group_name_H-M   'P 1'
#
loop_
_entity.id
_entity.type
_entity.pdbx_description
1 polymer ?
#
loop_
_entity_poly.entity_id
_entity_poly.type
_entity_poly.pdbx_seq_one_letter_code
_entity_poly.pdbx_strand_id
1 'polypeptide(L)'
;MKVLSLFDGMSCGQIALEKSGIKVEEYFACEIKKHAIEVTQKNYPNTKQLGDVRNVKAKDLPKIDLLIGGSPCQDFSRANKERKGVEGEKSSLFFEYVRLYRELKEINPDIKFLLENVIMSGYNYYFISNELDCEPVRICGSLVSGALRDRLYWTNIPPFSYDITGRIISNIPQPKDKRIMLQDVLTSGYTNKRKHTCLNTGSGSPYSRDSLIHRDKTTGMVTVIYDKPSCSYYNELRQVNKIELERLHNIPENYTDILTLRQAGDVIGDGWTIDVITHIFKGLK
;
A
#
# COMPACT_ATOMS: atom_id res chain seq x y z
N MET A 1 -21.52 -4.97 3.18
CA MET A 1 -20.58 -5.76 2.35
C MET A 1 -19.61 -6.55 3.22
N LYS A 2 -19.20 -7.75 2.78
CA LYS A 2 -18.19 -8.59 3.42
C LYS A 2 -16.88 -8.55 2.64
N VAL A 3 -15.77 -8.30 3.33
CA VAL A 3 -14.47 -8.04 2.72
C VAL A 3 -13.45 -9.08 3.16
N LEU A 4 -12.69 -9.63 2.21
CA LEU A 4 -11.49 -10.41 2.48
C LEU A 4 -10.27 -9.60 2.05
N SER A 5 -9.37 -9.32 3.01
CA SER A 5 -8.12 -8.61 2.79
C SER A 5 -6.95 -9.56 2.97
N LEU A 6 -6.21 -9.79 1.88
CA LEU A 6 -5.02 -10.64 1.86
C LEU A 6 -3.78 -9.76 1.98
N PHE A 7 -2.84 -10.16 2.83
CA PHE A 7 -1.65 -9.35 3.14
C PHE A 7 -2.06 -7.97 3.69
N ASP A 8 -2.97 -7.99 4.67
CA ASP A 8 -3.70 -6.80 5.12
C ASP A 8 -2.80 -5.68 5.66
N GLY A 9 -1.63 -6.05 6.19
CA GLY A 9 -0.74 -5.12 6.87
C GLY A 9 -1.46 -4.46 8.04
N MET A 10 -1.47 -3.14 8.03
CA MET A 10 -2.11 -2.33 9.08
C MET A 10 -3.55 -1.93 8.74
N SER A 11 -4.29 -2.71 7.95
CA SER A 11 -5.69 -2.43 7.58
C SER A 11 -5.91 -1.12 6.80
N CYS A 12 -5.02 -0.83 5.84
CA CYS A 12 -5.21 0.30 4.91
C CYS A 12 -6.53 0.21 4.14
N GLY A 13 -6.98 -1.01 3.81
CA GLY A 13 -8.27 -1.26 3.17
C GLY A 13 -9.46 -0.78 4.00
N GLN A 14 -9.48 -1.07 5.31
CA GLN A 14 -10.55 -0.60 6.21
C GLN A 14 -10.61 0.92 6.28
N ILE A 15 -9.46 1.58 6.45
CA ILE A 15 -9.40 3.06 6.47
C ILE A 15 -9.97 3.65 5.18
N ALA A 16 -9.63 3.07 4.03
CA ALA A 16 -10.13 3.53 2.74
C ALA A 16 -11.62 3.26 2.53
N LEU A 17 -12.15 2.13 3.00
CA LEU A 17 -13.58 1.80 2.95
C LEU A 17 -14.39 2.76 3.83
N GLU A 18 -13.92 3.03 5.06
CA GLU A 18 -14.54 3.99 5.98
C GLU A 18 -14.55 5.40 5.38
N LYS A 19 -13.40 5.88 4.87
CA LYS A 19 -13.30 7.17 4.16
C LYS A 19 -14.20 7.25 2.93
N SER A 20 -14.45 6.12 2.28
CA SER A 20 -15.37 6.04 1.14
C SER A 20 -16.84 6.05 1.57
N GLY A 21 -17.13 5.91 2.86
CA GLY A 21 -18.50 5.79 3.37
C GLY A 21 -19.17 4.47 3.00
N ILE A 22 -18.38 3.42 2.76
CA ILE A 22 -18.88 2.10 2.38
C ILE A 22 -19.07 1.27 3.65
N LYS A 23 -20.29 0.75 3.86
CA LYS A 23 -20.62 -0.03 5.05
C LYS A 23 -20.04 -1.45 4.95
N VAL A 24 -19.08 -1.73 5.82
CA VAL A 24 -18.49 -3.07 6.02
C VAL A 24 -19.27 -3.80 7.12
N GLU A 25 -19.82 -4.97 6.79
CA GLU A 25 -20.50 -5.84 7.74
C GLU A 25 -19.51 -6.75 8.46
N GLU A 26 -18.60 -7.36 7.70
CA GLU A 26 -17.55 -8.23 8.22
C GLU A 26 -16.26 -7.99 7.43
N TYR A 27 -15.15 -7.91 8.16
CA TYR A 27 -13.82 -7.76 7.58
C TYR A 27 -12.93 -8.91 8.03
N PHE A 28 -12.44 -9.68 7.07
CA PHE A 28 -11.54 -10.81 7.26
C PHE A 28 -10.15 -10.42 6.79
N ALA A 29 -9.13 -10.62 7.62
CA ALA A 29 -7.76 -10.22 7.33
C ALA A 29 -6.81 -11.42 7.40
N CYS A 30 -6.04 -11.66 6.33
CA CYS A 30 -4.91 -12.57 6.34
C CYS A 30 -3.63 -11.75 6.55
N GLU A 31 -3.07 -11.84 7.75
CA GLU A 31 -1.83 -11.18 8.14
C GLU A 31 -1.08 -12.06 9.16
N ILE A 32 0.25 -12.02 9.12
CA ILE A 32 1.14 -12.82 9.99
C ILE A 32 2.10 -11.94 10.80
N LYS A 33 2.33 -10.69 10.38
CA LYS A 33 3.21 -9.71 11.02
C LYS A 33 2.53 -9.23 12.31
N LYS A 34 3.01 -9.73 13.45
CA LYS A 34 2.43 -9.48 14.79
C LYS A 34 2.06 -8.02 15.06
N HIS A 35 2.99 -7.10 14.84
CA HIS A 35 2.75 -5.68 15.12
C HIS A 35 1.80 -5.00 14.12
N ALA A 36 1.61 -5.56 12.92
CA ALA A 36 0.58 -5.14 11.99
C ALA A 36 -0.81 -5.60 12.47
N ILE A 37 -0.92 -6.83 12.98
CA ILE A 37 -2.14 -7.35 13.62
C ILE A 37 -2.49 -6.53 14.87
N GLU A 38 -1.50 -6.20 15.71
CA GLU A 38 -1.69 -5.41 16.93
C GLU A 38 -2.29 -4.03 16.63
N VAL A 39 -1.74 -3.30 15.65
CA VAL A 39 -2.27 -1.98 15.26
C VAL A 39 -3.64 -2.09 14.60
N THR A 40 -3.88 -3.12 13.79
CA THR A 40 -5.20 -3.38 13.22
C THR A 40 -6.22 -3.66 14.32
N GLN A 41 -5.94 -4.55 15.28
CA GLN A 41 -6.87 -4.90 16.34
C GLN A 41 -7.13 -3.74 17.32
N LYS A 42 -6.16 -2.87 17.53
CA LYS A 42 -6.34 -1.64 18.33
C LYS A 42 -7.35 -0.68 17.69
N ASN A 43 -7.30 -0.51 16.37
CA ASN A 43 -8.15 0.45 15.66
C ASN A 43 -9.46 -0.17 15.15
N TYR A 44 -9.47 -1.47 14.84
CA TYR A 44 -10.59 -2.25 14.31
C TYR A 44 -10.73 -3.59 15.07
N PRO A 45 -11.20 -3.58 16.33
CA PRO A 45 -11.24 -4.77 17.19
C PRO A 45 -12.15 -5.89 16.69
N ASN A 46 -13.04 -5.59 15.74
CA ASN A 46 -13.96 -6.57 15.14
C ASN A 46 -13.37 -7.27 13.91
N THR A 47 -12.14 -6.94 13.50
CA THR A 47 -11.47 -7.60 12.38
C THR A 47 -11.20 -9.07 12.70
N LYS A 48 -11.67 -9.96 11.82
CA LYS A 48 -11.46 -11.41 11.93
C LYS A 48 -10.09 -11.77 11.34
N GLN A 49 -9.11 -11.98 12.20
CA GLN A 49 -7.76 -12.37 11.80
C GLN A 49 -7.71 -13.86 11.44
N LEU A 50 -7.45 -14.15 10.17
CA LEU A 50 -7.37 -15.51 9.63
C LEU A 50 -5.94 -16.07 9.65
N GLY A 51 -4.94 -15.23 9.87
CA GLY A 51 -3.54 -15.61 9.90
C GLY A 51 -2.98 -15.83 8.49
N ASP A 52 -2.26 -16.94 8.31
CA ASP A 52 -1.59 -17.26 7.06
C ASP A 52 -2.58 -17.61 5.93
N VAL A 53 -2.50 -16.87 4.83
CA VAL A 53 -3.36 -17.02 3.65
C VAL A 53 -3.37 -18.45 3.08
N ARG A 54 -2.27 -19.19 3.21
CA ARG A 54 -2.13 -20.58 2.71
C ARG A 54 -3.09 -21.55 3.37
N ASN A 55 -3.55 -21.22 4.58
CA ASN A 55 -4.48 -22.05 5.35
C ASN A 55 -5.95 -21.69 5.10
N VAL A 56 -6.22 -20.63 4.33
CA VAL A 56 -7.57 -20.13 4.07
C VAL A 56 -8.12 -20.72 2.77
N LYS A 57 -9.39 -21.15 2.80
CA LYS A 57 -10.12 -21.66 1.63
C LYS A 57 -11.43 -20.91 1.50
N ALA A 58 -11.83 -20.57 0.27
CA ALA A 58 -13.03 -19.77 0.05
C ALA A 58 -14.32 -20.44 0.57
N LYS A 59 -14.38 -21.77 0.51
CA LYS A 59 -15.53 -22.56 1.01
C LYS A 59 -15.77 -22.45 2.51
N ASP A 60 -14.74 -22.06 3.28
CA ASP A 60 -14.82 -21.91 4.74
C ASP A 60 -15.17 -20.47 5.14
N LEU A 61 -15.32 -19.57 4.16
CA LEU A 61 -15.70 -18.17 4.33
C LEU A 61 -17.17 -17.95 3.93
N PRO A 62 -17.83 -16.92 4.47
CA PRO A 62 -19.11 -16.48 3.90
C PRO A 62 -18.91 -15.97 2.47
N LYS A 63 -20.01 -15.77 1.74
CA LYS A 63 -19.99 -15.08 0.45
C LYS A 63 -19.29 -13.71 0.60
N ILE A 64 -18.13 -13.55 -0.04
CA ILE A 64 -17.32 -12.32 -0.02
C ILE A 64 -17.74 -11.43 -1.19
N ASP A 65 -17.92 -10.13 -0.93
CA ASP A 65 -18.29 -9.13 -1.92
C ASP A 65 -17.07 -8.43 -2.52
N LEU A 66 -16.01 -8.29 -1.73
CA LEU A 66 -14.79 -7.58 -2.10
C LEU A 66 -13.53 -8.32 -1.61
N LEU A 67 -12.65 -8.67 -2.53
CA LEU A 67 -11.31 -9.20 -2.29
C LEU A 67 -10.27 -8.11 -2.51
N ILE A 68 -9.41 -7.84 -1.53
CA ILE A 68 -8.33 -6.86 -1.69
C ILE A 68 -7.00 -7.45 -1.26
N GLY A 69 -5.89 -6.98 -1.82
CA GLY A 69 -4.57 -7.37 -1.34
C GLY A 69 -3.40 -6.74 -2.07
N GLY A 70 -2.24 -6.78 -1.43
CA GLY A 70 -0.96 -6.32 -1.99
C GLY A 70 0.09 -7.38 -1.75
N SER A 71 0.26 -8.32 -2.69
CA SER A 71 1.17 -9.45 -2.49
C SER A 71 2.62 -8.98 -2.28
N PRO A 72 3.40 -9.58 -1.37
CA PRO A 72 4.78 -9.17 -1.11
C PRO A 72 5.64 -9.14 -2.38
N CYS A 73 6.17 -7.96 -2.69
CA CYS A 73 6.84 -7.65 -3.95
C CYS A 73 8.36 -7.95 -3.96
N GLN A 74 8.89 -8.67 -2.96
CA GLN A 74 10.35 -8.76 -2.76
C GLN A 74 11.10 -9.44 -3.92
N ASP A 75 10.45 -10.35 -4.65
CA ASP A 75 11.02 -11.01 -5.84
C ASP A 75 10.79 -10.21 -7.15
N PHE A 76 9.89 -9.22 -7.13
CA PHE A 76 9.53 -8.37 -8.28
C PHE A 76 10.19 -6.97 -8.25
N SER A 77 10.64 -6.51 -7.07
CA SER A 77 11.16 -5.14 -6.87
C SER A 77 12.51 -4.91 -7.54
N ARG A 78 12.63 -3.78 -8.27
CA ARG A 78 13.91 -3.35 -8.89
C ARG A 78 15.02 -3.10 -7.86
N ALA A 79 14.69 -2.85 -6.60
CA ALA A 79 15.65 -2.56 -5.53
C ALA A 79 16.38 -3.80 -5.02
N ASN A 80 15.91 -5.01 -5.34
CA ASN A 80 16.53 -6.25 -4.88
C ASN A 80 17.54 -6.76 -5.94
N LYS A 81 18.74 -7.15 -5.50
CA LYS A 81 19.83 -7.66 -6.37
C LYS A 81 19.63 -9.14 -6.75
N GLU A 82 18.94 -9.91 -5.91
CA GLU A 82 18.64 -11.33 -6.10
C GLU A 82 17.15 -11.51 -6.42
N ARG A 83 16.75 -11.15 -7.66
CA ARG A 83 15.36 -11.34 -8.09
C ARG A 83 15.20 -12.73 -8.68
N LYS A 84 14.35 -13.57 -8.09
CA LYS A 84 13.93 -14.84 -8.69
C LYS A 84 12.68 -14.71 -9.57
N GLY A 85 12.07 -13.52 -9.66
CA GLY A 85 10.89 -13.29 -10.48
C GLY A 85 9.72 -14.17 -10.05
N VAL A 86 8.99 -14.74 -11.02
CA VAL A 86 7.83 -15.64 -10.80
C VAL A 86 8.23 -17.00 -10.19
N GLU A 87 9.51 -17.38 -10.24
CA GLU A 87 10.03 -18.67 -9.74
C GLU A 87 10.53 -18.60 -8.28
N GLY A 88 10.42 -17.45 -7.62
CA GLY A 88 10.80 -17.29 -6.21
C GLY A 88 9.78 -17.88 -5.23
N GLU A 89 10.25 -18.29 -4.04
CA GLU A 89 9.37 -18.78 -2.97
C GLU A 89 8.36 -17.73 -2.47
N LYS A 90 8.56 -16.41 -2.70
CA LYS A 90 7.60 -15.36 -2.30
C LYS A 90 6.67 -14.92 -3.45
N SER A 91 6.95 -15.31 -4.69
CA SER A 91 5.94 -15.39 -5.76
C SER A 91 4.80 -16.38 -5.43
N SER A 92 5.04 -17.33 -4.50
CA SER A 92 3.99 -18.22 -3.98
C SER A 92 2.78 -17.46 -3.41
N LEU A 93 2.99 -16.33 -2.75
CA LEU A 93 1.92 -15.57 -2.12
C LEU A 93 1.03 -14.84 -3.13
N PHE A 94 1.58 -14.46 -4.29
CA PHE A 94 0.76 -14.00 -5.40
C PHE A 94 -0.17 -15.12 -5.89
N PHE A 95 0.33 -16.35 -6.00
CA PHE A 95 -0.51 -17.50 -6.38
C PHE A 95 -1.59 -17.81 -5.36
N GLU A 96 -1.35 -17.56 -4.07
CA GLU A 96 -2.41 -17.66 -3.04
C GLU A 96 -3.52 -16.62 -3.24
N TYR A 97 -3.18 -15.39 -3.65
CA TYR A 97 -4.18 -14.39 -4.04
C TYR A 97 -5.01 -14.88 -5.24
N VAL A 98 -4.34 -15.35 -6.30
CA VAL A 98 -5.02 -15.85 -7.51
C VAL A 98 -5.88 -17.06 -7.21
N ARG A 99 -5.40 -18.00 -6.38
CA ARG A 99 -6.15 -19.17 -5.92
C ARG A 99 -7.44 -18.74 -5.23
N LEU A 100 -7.35 -17.88 -4.20
CA LEU A 100 -8.53 -17.41 -3.48
C LEU A 100 -9.46 -16.58 -4.37
N TYR A 101 -8.92 -15.76 -5.28
CA TYR A 101 -9.74 -15.02 -6.24
C TYR A 101 -10.57 -15.96 -7.12
N ARG A 102 -9.96 -17.03 -7.67
CA ARG A 102 -10.66 -18.03 -8.50
C ARG A 102 -11.72 -18.78 -7.68
N GLU A 103 -11.36 -19.31 -6.51
CA GLU A 103 -12.30 -20.01 -5.63
C GLU A 103 -13.49 -19.10 -5.22
N LEU A 104 -13.23 -17.82 -4.91
CA LEU A 104 -14.28 -16.86 -4.56
C LEU A 104 -15.14 -16.47 -5.75
N LYS A 105 -14.57 -16.38 -6.96
CA LYS A 105 -15.31 -16.08 -8.20
C LYS A 105 -16.27 -17.22 -8.58
N GLU A 106 -15.92 -18.48 -8.28
CA GLU A 106 -16.83 -19.62 -8.42
C GLU A 106 -18.05 -19.51 -7.49
N ILE A 107 -17.85 -19.01 -6.27
CA ILE A 107 -18.93 -18.81 -5.28
C ILE A 107 -19.74 -17.54 -5.56
N ASN A 108 -19.07 -16.48 -6.03
CA ASN A 108 -19.64 -15.18 -6.32
C ASN A 108 -19.06 -14.61 -7.62
N PRO A 109 -19.68 -14.86 -8.78
CA PRO A 109 -19.20 -14.36 -10.08
C PRO A 109 -19.06 -12.84 -10.16
N ASP A 110 -19.84 -12.10 -9.35
CA ASP A 110 -19.86 -10.64 -9.30
C ASP A 110 -18.86 -10.03 -8.32
N ILE A 111 -18.03 -10.85 -7.65
CA ILE A 111 -17.06 -10.39 -6.65
C ILE A 111 -16.19 -9.27 -7.21
N LYS A 112 -16.01 -8.21 -6.42
CA LYS A 112 -15.07 -7.15 -6.72
C LYS A 112 -13.69 -7.52 -6.22
N PHE A 113 -12.64 -7.17 -6.96
CA PHE A 113 -11.28 -7.41 -6.50
C PHE A 113 -10.37 -6.20 -6.70
N LEU A 114 -9.32 -6.09 -5.89
CA LEU A 114 -8.24 -5.12 -6.05
C LEU A 114 -6.91 -5.77 -5.66
N LEU A 115 -6.00 -5.90 -6.62
CA LEU A 115 -4.60 -6.26 -6.35
C LEU A 115 -3.71 -5.04 -6.61
N GLU A 116 -2.90 -4.67 -5.62
CA GLU A 116 -1.85 -3.65 -5.76
C GLU A 116 -0.47 -4.29 -5.88
N ASN A 117 0.39 -3.71 -6.71
CA ASN A 117 1.80 -4.08 -6.77
C ASN A 117 2.69 -2.93 -7.30
N VAL A 118 4.01 -3.07 -7.18
CA VAL A 118 4.97 -2.06 -7.66
C VAL A 118 5.08 -2.06 -9.19
N ILE A 119 5.67 -0.99 -9.73
CA ILE A 119 6.09 -0.95 -11.13
C ILE A 119 7.14 -2.02 -11.40
N MET A 120 6.85 -2.92 -12.33
CA MET A 120 7.68 -4.10 -12.64
C MET A 120 8.03 -4.18 -14.14
N SER A 121 8.84 -5.17 -14.51
CA SER A 121 9.19 -5.43 -15.92
C SER A 121 7.98 -5.93 -16.73
N GLY A 122 8.08 -5.84 -18.06
CA GLY A 122 7.01 -6.27 -18.97
C GLY A 122 6.59 -7.73 -18.79
N TYR A 123 7.52 -8.64 -18.48
CA TYR A 123 7.20 -10.05 -18.23
C TYR A 123 6.30 -10.23 -17.00
N ASN A 124 6.69 -9.69 -15.84
CA ASN A 124 5.92 -9.83 -14.61
C ASN A 124 4.57 -9.11 -14.72
N TYR A 125 4.55 -7.95 -15.38
CA TYR A 125 3.34 -7.21 -15.70
C TYR A 125 2.37 -8.09 -16.51
N TYR A 126 2.85 -8.69 -17.60
CA TYR A 126 2.03 -9.51 -18.48
C TYR A 126 1.55 -10.77 -17.78
N PHE A 127 2.42 -11.39 -16.99
CA PHE A 127 2.10 -12.57 -16.19
C PHE A 127 0.94 -12.32 -15.22
N ILE A 128 1.02 -11.28 -14.39
CA ILE A 128 -0.05 -10.94 -13.43
C ILE A 128 -1.34 -10.61 -14.17
N SER A 129 -1.25 -9.84 -15.26
CA SER A 129 -2.42 -9.43 -16.05
C SER A 129 -3.13 -10.62 -16.69
N ASN A 130 -2.38 -11.64 -17.13
CA ASN A 130 -2.94 -12.88 -17.65
C ASN A 130 -3.57 -13.74 -16.54
N GLU A 131 -2.93 -13.89 -15.38
CA GLU A 131 -3.45 -14.72 -14.28
C GLU A 131 -4.78 -14.19 -13.71
N LEU A 132 -4.95 -12.86 -13.73
CA LEU A 132 -6.16 -12.16 -13.27
C LEU A 132 -7.17 -11.87 -14.38
N ASP A 133 -6.80 -12.10 -15.64
CA ASP A 133 -7.54 -11.68 -16.83
C ASP A 133 -7.98 -10.20 -16.76
N CYS A 134 -7.01 -9.34 -16.43
CA CYS A 134 -7.23 -7.93 -16.17
C CYS A 134 -5.96 -7.11 -16.45
N GLU A 135 -6.09 -5.97 -17.13
CA GLU A 135 -5.04 -4.97 -17.24
C GLU A 135 -5.17 -3.94 -16.11
N PRO A 136 -4.04 -3.54 -15.49
CA PRO A 136 -4.03 -2.61 -14.38
C PRO A 136 -4.14 -1.15 -14.82
N VAL A 137 -4.47 -0.30 -13.85
CA VAL A 137 -4.24 1.13 -13.92
C VAL A 137 -2.97 1.50 -13.14
N ARG A 138 -2.16 2.42 -13.65
CA ARG A 138 -1.02 3.00 -12.93
C ARG A 138 -1.43 4.30 -12.25
N ILE A 139 -1.26 4.40 -10.94
CA ILE A 139 -1.54 5.64 -10.18
C ILE A 139 -0.37 5.94 -9.27
N CYS A 140 0.07 7.20 -9.26
CA CYS A 140 1.09 7.67 -8.34
C CYS A 140 0.45 8.42 -7.16
N GLY A 141 0.76 7.98 -5.94
CA GLY A 141 0.30 8.60 -4.69
C GLY A 141 0.73 10.05 -4.52
N SER A 142 1.70 10.54 -5.29
CA SER A 142 2.13 11.94 -5.25
C SER A 142 1.05 12.94 -5.66
N LEU A 143 -0.01 12.50 -6.33
CA LEU A 143 -1.17 13.35 -6.64
C LEU A 143 -2.02 13.65 -5.40
N VAL A 144 -1.96 12.82 -4.36
CA VAL A 144 -2.85 12.89 -3.19
C VAL A 144 -2.12 12.88 -1.85
N SER A 145 -0.80 12.73 -1.84
CA SER A 145 0.01 12.72 -0.63
C SER A 145 1.35 13.46 -0.80
N GLY A 146 2.04 13.71 0.32
CA GLY A 146 3.38 14.33 0.33
C GLY A 146 4.52 13.40 -0.09
N ALA A 147 4.26 12.15 -0.51
CA ALA A 147 5.27 11.15 -0.87
C ALA A 147 5.14 10.66 -2.31
N LEU A 148 6.26 10.24 -2.91
CA LEU A 148 6.27 9.49 -4.17
C LEU A 148 5.83 8.04 -3.90
N ARG A 149 4.82 7.53 -4.60
CA ARG A 149 4.45 6.11 -4.52
C ARG A 149 3.74 5.68 -5.79
N ASP A 150 4.51 5.23 -6.76
CA ASP A 150 4.02 4.81 -8.07
C ASP A 150 3.73 3.31 -8.07
N ARG A 151 2.51 2.92 -8.43
CA ARG A 151 1.95 1.56 -8.28
C ARG A 151 1.01 1.19 -9.41
N LEU A 152 0.86 -0.11 -9.60
CA LEU A 152 -0.12 -0.75 -10.49
C LEU A 152 -1.26 -1.31 -9.65
N TYR A 153 -2.47 -1.17 -10.17
CA TYR A 153 -3.70 -1.64 -9.53
C TYR A 153 -4.53 -2.44 -10.54
N TRP A 154 -4.64 -3.75 -10.34
CA TRP A 154 -5.52 -4.64 -11.10
C TRP A 154 -6.86 -4.71 -10.40
N THR A 155 -7.95 -4.44 -11.11
CA THR A 155 -9.28 -4.42 -10.49
C THR A 155 -10.41 -4.50 -11.52
N ASN A 156 -11.54 -5.06 -11.11
CA ASN A 156 -12.82 -4.96 -11.80
C ASN A 156 -13.78 -3.95 -11.13
N ILE A 157 -13.25 -3.05 -10.30
CA ILE A 157 -14.00 -1.93 -9.74
C ILE A 157 -14.15 -0.87 -10.85
N PRO A 158 -15.39 -0.43 -11.17
CA PRO A 158 -15.63 0.59 -12.18
C PRO A 158 -14.86 1.90 -11.96
N PRO A 159 -14.56 2.66 -13.03
CA PRO A 159 -14.80 2.32 -14.42
C PRO A 159 -13.75 1.35 -14.98
N PHE A 160 -14.20 0.44 -15.84
CA PHE A 160 -13.35 -0.44 -16.64
C PHE A 160 -13.98 -0.64 -18.02
N SER A 161 -13.20 -1.12 -18.98
CA SER A 161 -13.70 -1.60 -20.28
C SER A 161 -13.24 -3.02 -20.53
N TYR A 162 -13.51 -3.54 -21.72
CA TYR A 162 -13.01 -4.84 -22.17
C TYR A 162 -12.15 -4.66 -23.41
N ASP A 163 -11.11 -5.48 -23.54
CA ASP A 163 -10.38 -5.62 -24.80
C ASP A 163 -11.14 -6.56 -25.77
N ILE A 164 -10.57 -6.80 -26.95
CA ILE A 164 -11.18 -7.66 -27.98
C ILE A 164 -11.30 -9.14 -27.56
N THR A 165 -10.57 -9.57 -26.53
CA THR A 165 -10.60 -10.93 -25.99
C THR A 165 -11.59 -11.07 -24.83
N GLY A 166 -12.18 -9.96 -24.37
CA GLY A 166 -13.05 -9.93 -23.18
C GLY A 166 -12.29 -9.72 -21.87
N ARG A 167 -10.98 -9.43 -21.92
CA ARG A 167 -10.17 -9.10 -20.73
C ARG A 167 -10.56 -7.73 -20.20
N ILE A 168 -10.63 -7.60 -18.87
CA ILE A 168 -10.93 -6.31 -18.22
C ILE A 168 -9.76 -5.34 -18.40
N ILE A 169 -10.04 -4.08 -18.73
CA ILE A 169 -9.06 -2.97 -18.69
C ILE A 169 -9.51 -1.97 -17.63
N SER A 170 -8.73 -1.83 -16.56
CA SER A 170 -9.00 -0.86 -15.50
C SER A 170 -8.88 0.58 -16.03
N ASN A 171 -9.99 1.32 -16.11
CA ASN A 171 -10.04 2.67 -16.68
C ASN A 171 -10.22 3.76 -15.61
N ILE A 172 -9.82 3.46 -14.37
CA ILE A 172 -9.94 4.40 -13.26
C ILE A 172 -9.14 5.67 -13.60
N PRO A 173 -9.77 6.87 -13.62
CA PRO A 173 -9.06 8.09 -13.96
C PRO A 173 -8.04 8.42 -12.89
N GLN A 174 -7.01 9.21 -13.23
CA GLN A 174 -6.08 9.73 -12.23
C GLN A 174 -6.84 10.57 -11.18
N PRO A 175 -6.49 10.47 -9.90
CA PRO A 175 -7.06 11.36 -8.88
C PRO A 175 -6.67 12.80 -9.17
N LYS A 176 -7.55 13.75 -8.82
CA LYS A 176 -7.24 15.18 -8.90
C LYS A 176 -6.02 15.50 -8.02
N ASP A 177 -5.03 16.17 -8.59
CA ASP A 177 -3.85 16.61 -7.87
C ASP A 177 -4.24 17.57 -6.73
N LYS A 178 -4.00 17.14 -5.49
CA LYS A 178 -4.20 17.93 -4.27
C LYS A 178 -3.07 18.92 -4.03
N ARG A 179 -1.98 18.85 -4.80
CA ARG A 179 -0.80 19.73 -4.73
C ARG A 179 -0.11 19.77 -3.35
N ILE A 180 -0.30 18.71 -2.56
CA ILE A 180 0.28 18.59 -1.21
C ILE A 180 1.80 18.52 -1.33
N MET A 181 2.53 19.48 -0.79
CA MET A 181 3.98 19.41 -0.72
C MET A 181 4.43 18.65 0.51
N LEU A 182 5.68 18.16 0.52
CA LEU A 182 6.26 17.57 1.73
C LEU A 182 6.22 18.57 2.89
N GLN A 183 6.47 19.85 2.63
CA GLN A 183 6.43 20.90 3.63
C GLN A 183 5.06 20.99 4.34
N ASP A 184 3.96 20.72 3.64
CA ASP A 184 2.59 20.75 4.20
C ASP A 184 2.34 19.56 5.16
N VAL A 185 3.14 18.50 5.06
CA VAL A 185 3.02 17.30 5.89
C VAL A 185 3.77 17.44 7.21
N LEU A 186 4.84 18.24 7.24
CA LEU A 186 5.72 18.37 8.39
C LEU A 186 5.00 18.96 9.60
N THR A 187 5.28 18.43 10.78
CA THR A 187 4.84 19.02 12.06
C THR A 187 5.73 20.20 12.47
N SER A 188 6.99 20.21 12.02
CA SER A 188 7.97 21.26 12.31
C SER A 188 9.12 21.24 11.31
N GLY A 189 9.91 22.31 11.27
CA GLY A 189 11.08 22.39 10.40
C GLY A 189 10.74 22.66 8.93
N TYR A 190 11.75 22.48 8.08
CA TYR A 190 11.80 22.95 6.71
C TYR A 190 12.42 21.89 5.80
N THR A 191 11.95 21.83 4.55
CA THR A 191 12.56 21.01 3.51
C THR A 191 12.52 21.72 2.15
N ASN A 192 13.56 21.50 1.35
CA ASN A 192 13.61 21.93 -0.05
C ASN A 192 13.06 20.86 -1.02
N LYS A 193 12.75 19.65 -0.53
CA LYS A 193 12.17 18.59 -1.36
C LYS A 193 10.68 18.82 -1.54
N ARG A 194 10.20 18.72 -2.79
CA ARG A 194 8.77 18.82 -3.10
C ARG A 194 7.95 17.67 -2.52
N LYS A 195 8.52 16.46 -2.52
CA LYS A 195 7.89 15.21 -2.04
C LYS A 195 8.92 14.39 -1.27
N HIS A 196 8.45 13.62 -0.30
CA HIS A 196 9.23 12.55 0.31
C HIS A 196 9.52 11.46 -0.73
N THR A 197 10.65 10.77 -0.60
CA THR A 197 10.95 9.55 -1.35
C THR A 197 9.92 8.45 -1.06
N CYS A 198 9.88 7.39 -1.89
CA CYS A 198 8.95 6.28 -1.61
C CYS A 198 9.27 5.65 -0.26
N LEU A 199 8.27 5.65 0.63
CA LEU A 199 8.36 4.96 1.90
C LEU A 199 8.57 3.47 1.67
N ASN A 200 9.36 2.88 2.54
CA ASN A 200 9.72 1.47 2.60
C ASN A 200 9.84 1.04 4.07
N THR A 201 9.99 -0.26 4.31
CA THR A 201 10.04 -0.84 5.67
C THR A 201 11.14 -0.27 6.57
N GLY A 202 12.19 0.31 5.97
CA GLY A 202 13.28 0.98 6.68
C GLY A 202 13.00 2.44 7.06
N SER A 203 11.87 3.03 6.69
CA SER A 203 11.64 4.49 6.82
C SER A 203 11.57 4.98 8.26
N GLY A 204 11.24 4.10 9.21
CA GLY A 204 11.27 4.37 10.64
C GLY A 204 12.61 4.03 11.31
N SER A 205 13.62 3.63 10.54
CA SER A 205 14.94 3.29 11.09
C SER A 205 15.70 4.56 11.44
N PRO A 206 16.25 4.68 12.66
CA PRO A 206 17.04 5.84 13.03
C PRO A 206 18.36 5.83 12.26
N TYR A 207 18.74 6.98 11.72
CA TYR A 207 20.06 7.23 11.18
C TYR A 207 20.83 8.19 12.09
N SER A 208 22.15 7.98 12.21
CA SER A 208 23.01 9.02 12.74
C SER A 208 22.98 10.24 11.81
N ARG A 209 23.25 11.42 12.36
CA ARG A 209 23.34 12.66 11.60
C ARG A 209 24.29 12.54 10.40
N ASP A 210 25.48 11.99 10.61
CA ASP A 210 26.46 11.82 9.53
C ASP A 210 25.95 10.88 8.44
N SER A 211 25.21 9.84 8.83
CA SER A 211 24.56 8.93 7.87
C SER A 211 23.48 9.65 7.06
N LEU A 212 22.66 10.51 7.69
CA LEU A 212 21.66 11.32 6.97
C LEU A 212 22.32 12.25 5.95
N ILE A 213 23.35 12.99 6.35
CA ILE A 213 24.09 13.91 5.48
C ILE A 213 24.72 13.13 4.32
N HIS A 214 25.39 12.02 4.62
CA HIS A 214 26.03 11.19 3.61
C HIS A 214 25.01 10.65 2.62
N ARG A 215 23.89 10.08 3.08
CA ARG A 215 22.88 9.47 2.21
C ARG A 215 22.15 10.50 1.37
N ASP A 216 21.86 11.67 1.91
CA ASP A 216 21.24 12.77 1.14
C ASP A 216 22.17 13.26 0.03
N LYS A 217 23.46 13.48 0.33
CA LYS A 217 24.47 13.89 -0.68
C LYS A 217 24.77 12.84 -1.74
N THR A 218 24.76 11.55 -1.38
CA THR A 218 25.17 10.46 -2.28
C THR A 218 24.02 9.89 -3.11
N THR A 219 22.89 9.62 -2.47
CA THR A 219 21.77 8.88 -3.09
C THR A 219 20.53 9.73 -3.29
N GLY A 220 20.36 10.81 -2.51
CA GLY A 220 19.11 11.55 -2.43
C GLY A 220 17.90 10.74 -1.93
N MET A 221 18.09 9.46 -1.58
CA MET A 221 17.03 8.50 -1.24
C MET A 221 16.51 8.64 0.19
N VAL A 222 17.16 9.47 1.01
CA VAL A 222 16.68 9.84 2.35
C VAL A 222 16.12 11.26 2.32
N THR A 223 14.98 11.46 2.96
CA THR A 223 14.43 12.80 3.15
C THR A 223 15.01 13.39 4.43
N VAL A 224 15.63 14.55 4.31
CA VAL A 224 16.19 15.30 5.45
C VAL A 224 15.30 16.52 5.71
N ILE A 225 14.98 16.73 6.99
CA ILE A 225 14.26 17.90 7.48
C ILE A 225 15.26 18.76 8.25
N TYR A 226 15.30 20.04 7.89
CA TYR A 226 16.14 21.07 8.48
C TYR A 226 15.33 21.89 9.47
N ASP A 227 15.96 22.49 10.47
CA ASP A 227 15.21 23.31 11.43
C ASP A 227 14.81 24.69 10.89
N LYS A 228 15.66 25.31 10.04
CA LYS A 228 15.40 26.64 9.47
C LYS A 228 15.77 26.71 7.98
N PRO A 229 15.09 27.56 7.18
CA PRO A 229 15.41 27.77 5.76
C PRO A 229 16.84 28.28 5.52
N SER A 230 17.38 29.07 6.46
CA SER A 230 18.69 29.73 6.35
C SER A 230 19.86 28.90 6.86
N CYS A 231 19.66 27.61 7.18
CA CYS A 231 20.74 26.76 7.70
C CYS A 231 21.73 26.39 6.58
N SER A 232 22.78 27.22 6.43
CA SER A 232 23.96 26.94 5.62
C SER A 232 24.83 25.81 6.18
N TYR A 233 24.60 25.43 7.44
CA TYR A 233 25.27 24.33 8.11
C TYR A 233 24.23 23.43 8.75
N TYR A 234 24.42 22.13 8.55
CA TYR A 234 23.60 20.98 8.95
C TYR A 234 23.30 20.86 10.48
N ASN A 235 23.28 21.96 11.24
CA ASN A 235 23.38 22.01 12.70
C ASN A 235 22.25 21.30 13.46
N GLU A 236 21.06 21.20 12.90
CA GLU A 236 19.98 20.37 13.44
C GLU A 236 19.22 19.74 12.26
N LEU A 237 19.37 18.41 12.12
CA LEU A 237 18.74 17.59 11.09
C LEU A 237 17.94 16.50 11.75
N ARG A 238 16.76 16.23 11.19
CA ARG A 238 15.97 15.08 11.59
C ARG A 238 15.37 14.35 10.40
N GLN A 239 14.94 13.14 10.68
CA GLN A 239 14.05 12.39 9.80
C GLN A 239 12.60 12.80 10.05
N VAL A 240 11.72 12.35 9.16
CA VAL A 240 10.28 12.39 9.42
C VAL A 240 9.95 11.62 10.69
N ASN A 241 9.06 12.19 11.51
CA ASN A 241 8.56 11.54 12.73
C ASN A 241 7.37 10.62 12.42
N LYS A 242 6.84 9.95 13.45
CA LYS A 242 5.75 8.98 13.30
C LYS A 242 4.48 9.58 12.68
N ILE A 243 4.06 10.76 13.15
CA ILE A 243 2.87 11.46 12.64
C ILE A 243 3.08 11.88 11.18
N GLU A 244 4.27 12.36 10.84
CA GLU A 244 4.60 12.72 9.46
C GLU A 244 4.60 11.48 8.54
N LEU A 245 5.09 10.32 9.00
CA LEU A 245 4.98 9.06 8.25
C LEU A 245 3.52 8.68 7.98
N GLU A 246 2.63 8.82 8.97
CA GLU A 246 1.19 8.56 8.81
C GLU A 246 0.58 9.50 7.76
N ARG A 247 0.84 10.82 7.90
CA ARG A 247 0.35 11.84 6.96
C ARG A 247 0.86 11.64 5.53
N LEU A 248 2.09 11.15 5.34
CA LEU A 248 2.64 10.87 4.00
C LEU A 248 1.87 9.79 3.22
N HIS A 249 1.10 8.94 3.90
CA HIS A 249 0.18 7.98 3.27
C HIS A 249 -1.30 8.26 3.54
N ASN A 250 -1.63 9.47 4.02
CA ASN A 250 -2.99 9.89 4.37
C ASN A 250 -3.65 8.98 5.41
N ILE A 251 -2.86 8.42 6.32
CA ILE A 251 -3.31 7.62 7.46
C ILE A 251 -3.74 8.59 8.58
N PRO A 252 -4.79 8.27 9.37
CA PRO A 252 -5.15 9.07 10.54
C PRO A 252 -3.97 9.26 11.49
N GLU A 253 -3.88 10.43 12.11
CA GLU A 253 -2.83 10.69 13.10
C GLU A 253 -3.01 9.80 14.32
N ASN A 254 -1.89 9.33 14.87
CA ASN A 254 -1.83 8.40 16.01
C ASN A 254 -2.39 7.01 15.72
N TYR A 255 -2.61 6.64 14.45
CA TYR A 255 -3.04 5.30 14.07
C TYR A 255 -2.04 4.23 14.53
N THR A 256 -0.74 4.54 14.50
CA THR A 256 0.38 3.67 14.89
C THR A 256 1.03 4.06 16.23
N ASP A 257 0.33 4.80 17.09
CA ASP A 257 0.82 5.28 18.39
C ASP A 257 1.41 4.17 19.31
N ILE A 258 0.79 2.98 19.33
CA ILE A 258 1.21 1.80 20.13
C ILE A 258 2.52 1.18 19.63
N LEU A 259 2.96 1.54 18.42
CA LEU A 259 4.16 1.01 17.81
C LEU A 259 5.37 1.90 18.07
N THR A 260 6.55 1.32 18.17
CA THR A 260 7.81 2.08 18.07
C THR A 260 7.93 2.75 16.70
N LEU A 261 8.74 3.81 16.57
CA LEU A 261 8.96 4.47 15.27
C LEU A 261 9.42 3.49 14.18
N ARG A 262 10.28 2.52 14.54
CA ARG A 262 10.76 1.49 13.62
C ARG A 262 9.64 0.58 13.13
N GLN A 263 8.79 0.10 14.05
CA GLN A 263 7.63 -0.74 13.71
C GLN A 263 6.59 0.04 12.89
N ALA A 264 6.31 1.29 13.25
CA ALA A 264 5.43 2.16 12.47
C ALA A 264 5.96 2.36 11.05
N GLY A 265 7.25 2.65 10.89
CA GLY A 265 7.88 2.76 9.57
C GLY A 265 7.83 1.46 8.76
N ASP A 266 7.92 0.29 9.42
CA ASP A 266 7.77 -1.02 8.78
C ASP A 266 6.38 -1.17 8.16
N VAL A 267 5.32 -1.03 8.97
CA VAL A 267 3.93 -1.22 8.48
C VAL A 267 3.46 -0.12 7.54
N ILE A 268 3.89 1.12 7.73
CA ILE A 268 3.55 2.24 6.83
C ILE A 268 4.28 2.08 5.51
N GLY A 269 5.54 1.63 5.52
CA GLY A 269 6.31 1.39 4.31
C GLY A 269 5.65 0.37 3.38
N ASP A 270 5.16 -0.72 3.94
CA ASP A 270 4.42 -1.75 3.22
C ASP A 270 2.99 -1.30 2.86
N GLY A 271 2.37 -0.45 3.67
CA GLY A 271 0.99 0.02 3.51
C GLY A 271 0.70 0.84 2.26
N TRP A 272 -0.58 1.02 1.97
CA TRP A 272 -1.06 1.78 0.82
C TRP A 272 -1.17 3.28 1.07
N THR A 273 -1.13 4.08 0.01
CA THR A 273 -1.59 5.47 0.08
C THR A 273 -3.11 5.48 0.13
N ILE A 274 -3.67 5.78 1.31
CA ILE A 274 -5.10 5.61 1.63
C ILE A 274 -5.99 6.36 0.64
N ASP A 275 -5.62 7.57 0.26
CA ASP A 275 -6.44 8.40 -0.63
C ASP A 275 -6.43 7.90 -2.09
N VAL A 276 -5.42 7.12 -2.51
CA VAL A 276 -5.45 6.42 -3.81
C VAL A 276 -6.47 5.29 -3.77
N ILE A 277 -6.45 4.48 -2.70
CA ILE A 277 -7.39 3.37 -2.53
C ILE A 277 -8.82 3.88 -2.38
N THR A 278 -9.01 4.95 -1.61
CA THR A 278 -10.30 5.66 -1.47
C THR A 278 -10.80 6.16 -2.83
N HIS A 279 -9.91 6.64 -3.70
CA HIS A 279 -10.27 7.06 -5.05
C HIS A 279 -10.74 5.89 -5.92
N ILE A 280 -10.07 4.73 -5.84
CA ILE A 280 -10.49 3.49 -6.51
C ILE A 280 -11.85 3.02 -5.99
N PHE A 281 -12.05 3.01 -4.67
CA PHE A 281 -13.30 2.55 -4.03
C PHE A 281 -14.53 3.42 -4.31
N LYS A 282 -14.38 4.62 -4.90
CA LYS A 282 -15.54 5.38 -5.40
C LYS A 282 -16.36 4.59 -6.43
N GLY A 283 -15.74 3.69 -7.17
CA GLY A 283 -16.42 2.82 -8.13
C GLY A 283 -17.26 1.70 -7.53
N LEU A 284 -17.22 1.51 -6.20
CA LEU A 284 -18.06 0.54 -5.48
C LEU A 284 -19.44 1.11 -5.11
N LYS A 285 -19.69 2.40 -5.38
CA LYS A 285 -20.95 3.09 -5.10
C LYS A 285 -21.92 3.01 -6.26
#